data_AF-A0A7J4VHI9-F1
#
_entry.id   AF-A0A7J4VHI9-F1
#
_cell.length_a   1.000
_cell.length_b   1.000
_cell.length_c   1.000
_cell.angle_alpha   90.00
_cell.angle_beta   90.00
_cell.angle_gamma   90.00
#
_symmetry.space_group_name_H-M   'P 1'
#
loop_
_entity.id
_entity.type
_entity.pdbx_description
1 polymer ?
#
loop_
_entity_poly.entity_id
_entity_poly.type
_entity_poly.pdbx_seq_one_letter_code
_entity_poly.pdbx_strand_id
1 'polypeptide(L)' 'MPFFKVTTHAMLIEADDALEAAMTAYRRYDDRSPRQFDVVGPDELQQIVALTAREEEEAITIEFGRKIESRKKC' A
#
# COMPACT_ATOMS: atom_id res chain seq x y z
N MET A 1 4.02 14.33 -4.33
CA MET A 1 4.05 12.86 -4.22
C MET A 1 3.72 12.28 -5.59
N PRO A 2 4.49 11.31 -6.10
CA PRO A 2 4.17 10.61 -7.34
C PRO A 2 3.04 9.59 -7.18
N PHE A 3 2.41 9.21 -8.30
CA PHE A 3 1.45 8.11 -8.32
C PHE A 3 2.14 6.82 -8.79
N PHE A 4 1.86 5.74 -8.08
CA PHE A 4 2.29 4.39 -8.42
C PHE A 4 1.10 3.57 -8.90
N LYS A 5 1.29 2.79 -9.97
CA LYS A 5 0.28 1.85 -10.44
C LYS A 5 0.55 0.47 -9.87
N VAL A 6 -0.38 -0.06 -9.07
CA VAL A 6 -0.33 -1.44 -8.56
C VAL A 6 -1.15 -2.34 -9.48
N THR A 7 -0.46 -3.18 -10.25
CA THR A 7 -1.02 -3.91 -11.41
C THR A 7 -1.97 -5.03 -11.02
N THR A 8 -1.89 -5.57 -9.80
CA THR A 8 -2.79 -6.63 -9.30
C THR A 8 -4.27 -6.29 -9.57
N HIS A 9 -4.63 -5.00 -9.52
CA HIS A 9 -5.97 -4.49 -9.87
C HIS A 9 -5.95 -3.15 -10.62
N ALA A 10 -4.84 -2.78 -11.28
CA ALA A 10 -4.65 -1.48 -11.94
C ALA A 10 -5.00 -0.26 -11.05
N MET A 11 -4.69 -0.33 -9.75
CA MET A 11 -4.94 0.76 -8.80
C MET A 11 -3.88 1.86 -8.93
N LEU A 12 -4.30 3.12 -8.88
CA LEU A 12 -3.38 4.26 -8.73
C LEU A 12 -3.32 4.67 -7.26
N ILE A 13 -2.10 4.67 -6.71
CA ILE A 13 -1.83 4.96 -5.30
C ILE A 13 -0.83 6.11 -5.23
N GLU A 14 -1.18 7.17 -4.51
CA GLU A 14 -0.24 8.22 -4.14
C GLU A 14 0.61 7.73 -2.97
N ALA A 15 1.92 7.72 -3.16
CA ALA A 15 2.90 7.23 -2.18
C ALA A 15 4.26 7.88 -2.45
N ASP A 16 5.16 7.85 -1.47
CA ASP A 16 6.53 8.33 -1.62
C ASP A 16 7.43 7.29 -2.33
N ASP A 17 7.13 6.00 -2.17
CA ASP A 17 7.85 4.90 -2.81
C ASP A 17 6.97 3.68 -3.14
N ALA A 18 7.56 2.69 -3.83
CA ALA A 18 6.87 1.48 -4.26
C ALA A 18 6.43 0.57 -3.08
N LEU A 19 7.16 0.60 -1.96
CA LEU A 19 6.84 -0.18 -0.77
C LEU A 19 5.60 0.38 -0.07
N GLU A 20 5.55 1.70 0.13
CA GLU A 20 4.39 2.38 0.68
C GLU A 20 3.16 2.17 -0.22
N ALA A 21 3.33 2.22 -1.54
CA ALA A 21 2.27 1.91 -2.49
C ALA A 21 1.75 0.48 -2.32
N ALA A 22 2.65 -0.51 -2.21
CA ALA A 22 2.29 -1.91 -1.97
C ALA A 22 1.59 -2.11 -0.62
N MET A 23 2.08 -1.51 0.47
CA MET A 23 1.45 -1.56 1.80
C MET A 23 0.07 -0.89 1.80
N THR A 24 -0.10 0.18 1.02
CA THR A 24 -1.40 0.85 0.84
C THR A 24 -2.38 -0.01 0.04
N ALA A 25 -1.90 -0.70 -0.99
CA ALA A 25 -2.69 -1.68 -1.73
C ALA A 25 -3.11 -2.84 -0.82
N TYR A 26 -2.17 -3.41 -0.05
CA TYR A 26 -2.39 -4.52 0.86
C TYR A 26 -3.52 -4.27 1.86
N ARG A 27 -3.59 -3.06 2.44
CA ARG A 27 -4.66 -2.64 3.35
C ARG A 27 -6.07 -2.66 2.74
N ARG A 28 -6.19 -2.65 1.40
CA ARG A 28 -7.50 -2.69 0.73
C ARG A 28 -8.07 -4.10 0.60
N TYR A 29 -7.28 -5.13 0.87
CA TYR A 29 -7.72 -6.52 0.78
C TYR A 29 -8.15 -7.03 2.15
N ASP A 30 -9.44 -7.32 2.30
CA ASP A 30 -10.03 -7.79 3.57
C ASP A 30 -9.43 -9.14 4.02
N ASP A 31 -9.04 -9.99 3.07
CA ASP A 31 -8.45 -11.30 3.29
C ASP A 31 -6.91 -11.27 3.46
N ARG A 32 -6.31 -10.07 3.40
CA ARG A 32 -4.85 -9.87 3.51
C ARG A 32 -4.07 -10.65 2.45
N SER A 33 -4.65 -10.74 1.25
CA SER A 33 -4.06 -11.34 0.06
C SER A 33 -4.25 -10.39 -1.13
N PRO A 34 -3.24 -10.21 -2.00
CA PRO A 34 -1.96 -10.92 -2.06
C PRO A 34 -0.88 -10.27 -1.19
N ARG A 35 0.23 -10.99 -0.96
CA ARG A 35 1.45 -10.48 -0.27
C ARG A 35 2.51 -9.96 -1.23
N GLN A 36 2.27 -10.12 -2.52
CA GLN A 36 3.16 -9.67 -3.58
C GLN A 36 2.39 -8.79 -4.55
N PHE A 37 3.01 -7.68 -4.94
CA PHE A 37 2.43 -6.65 -5.79
C PHE A 37 3.43 -6.30 -6.89
N ASP A 38 2.97 -6.19 -8.14
CA ASP A 38 3.76 -5.46 -9.14
C ASP A 38 3.35 -3.99 -9.09
N VAL A 39 4.36 -3.15 -8.89
CA VAL A 39 4.22 -1.72 -8.71
C VAL A 39 4.99 -1.04 -9.83
N VAL A 40 4.31 -0.23 -10.63
CA VAL A 40 4.92 0.57 -11.69
C VAL A 40 5.06 1.99 -11.17
N GLY A 41 6.31 2.46 -11.11
CA GLY A 41 6.66 3.81 -10.70
C GLY A 41 6.37 4.88 -11.76
N PRO A 42 6.53 6.17 -11.39
CA PRO A 42 6.36 7.30 -12.30
C PRO A 42 7.41 7.35 -13.42
N ASP A 43 8.53 6.64 -13.24
CA ASP A 43 9.60 6.41 -14.22
C ASP A 43 9.33 5.20 -15.14
N GLU A 44 8.11 4.65 -15.07
CA GLU A 44 7.66 3.44 -15.77
C GLU A 44 8.44 2.17 -15.39
N LEU A 45 9.24 2.22 -14.32
CA LEU A 45 9.93 1.04 -13.82
C LEU A 45 8.96 0.14 -13.05
N GLN A 46 8.80 -1.10 -13.54
CA GLN A 46 8.06 -2.14 -12.85
C GLN A 46 8.93 -2.80 -11.80
N GLN A 47 8.42 -2.84 -10.57
CA GLN A 47 9.06 -3.44 -9.40
C GLN A 47 8.12 -4.49 -8.81
N ILE A 48 8.67 -5.65 -8.45
CA ILE A 48 7.94 -6.66 -7.70
C ILE A 48 8.23 -6.44 -6.23
N VAL A 49 7.19 -6.09 -5.47
CA VAL A 49 7.28 -5.87 -4.03
C VAL A 49 6.59 -7.02 -3.32
N ALA A 50 7.37 -7.83 -2.60
CA ALA A 50 6.86 -8.85 -1.70
C ALA A 50 6.94 -8.32 -0.26
N LEU A 51 5.79 -8.20 0.40
CA LEU A 51 5.71 -7.72 1.76
C LEU A 51 6.21 -8.79 2.74
N THR A 52 7.06 -8.36 3.67
CA THR A 52 7.46 -9.14 4.84
C THR A 52 6.38 -9.09 5.90
N ALA A 53 6.39 -10.06 6.83
CA ALA A 53 5.45 -10.08 7.96
C ALA A 53 5.47 -8.78 8.78
N ARG A 54 6.63 -8.11 8.86
CA ARG A 54 6.78 -6.82 9.54
C ARG A 54 6.04 -5.70 8.77
N GLU A 55 6.20 -5.65 7.45
CA GLU A 55 5.53 -4.64 6.61
C GLU A 55 4.02 -4.89 6.54
N GLU A 56 3.57 -6.15 6.58
CA GLU A 56 2.16 -6.49 6.73
C GLU A 56 1.58 -5.94 8.04
N GLU A 57 2.28 -6.13 9.17
CA GLU A 57 1.87 -5.62 10.48
C GLU A 57 1.88 -4.08 10.53
N GLU A 58 2.90 -3.46 9.95
CA GLU A 58 3.01 -2.01 9.85
C GLU A 58 1.86 -1.42 9.02
N ALA A 59 1.55 -2.03 7.88
CA ALA A 59 0.44 -1.62 7.02
C ALA A 59 -0.88 -1.62 7.81
N ILE A 60 -1.15 -2.69 8.57
CA ILE A 60 -2.34 -2.80 9.42
C ILE A 60 -2.34 -1.73 10.52
N THR A 61 -1.20 -1.53 11.19
CA THR A 61 -1.08 -0.58 12.31
C THR A 61 -1.35 0.86 11.88
N ILE A 62 -0.87 1.27 10.70
CA ILE A 62 -1.13 2.60 10.14
C ILE A 62 -2.64 2.82 9.89
N GLU A 63 -3.36 1.78 9.42
CA GLU A 63 -4.81 1.89 9.20
C GLU A 63 -5.57 2.13 10.51
N PHE A 64 -5.20 1.42 11.58
CA PHE A 64 -5.78 1.64 12.91
C PHE A 64 -5.48 3.04 13.45
N GLY A 65 -4.24 3.52 13.31
CA GLY A 65 -3.86 4.88 13.71
C GLY A 65 -4.69 5.97 13.03
N ARG A 66 -4.88 5.87 11.70
CA ARG A 66 -5.68 6.83 10.92
C ARG A 66 -7.17 6.81 11.31
N LYS A 67 -7.75 5.63 11.60
CA LYS A 67 -9.14 5.54 12.10
C LYS A 67 -9.32 6.24 13.44
N ILE A 68 -8.32 6.19 14.33
CA ILE A 68 -8.36 6.87 15.63
C ILE A 68 -8.29 8.39 15.46
N GLU A 69 -7.40 8.89 14.61
CA GLU A 69 -7.28 10.34 14.35
C GLU A 69 -8.53 10.90 13.66
N SER A 70 -9.11 10.18 12.70
CA SER A 70 -10.34 10.60 12.04
C SER A 70 -11.52 10.72 13.01
N ARG A 71 -11.59 9.87 14.05
CA ARG A 71 -12.63 9.95 15.09
C ARG A 71 -12.41 11.07 16.09
N LYS A 72 -11.18 11.54 16.31
CA LYS A 72 -10.88 12.69 17.17
C LYS A 72 -11.20 14.04 16.52
N LYS A 73 -11.36 14.07 15.20
CA LYS A 73 -11.72 15.27 14.43
C LYS A 73 -13.23 15.41 14.19
N CYS A 74 -14.05 14.49 14.71
CA CYS A 74 -15.51 14.56 14.69
C CYS A 74 -16.06 15.05 16.02
#